data_AF-A0A4R4XL37-F1
#
_entry.id   AF-A0A4R4XL37-F1
#
_cell.length_a   1.000
_cell.length_b   1.000
_cell.length_c   1.000
_cell.angle_alpha   90.00
_cell.angle_beta   90.00
_cell.angle_gamma   90.00
#
_symmetry.space_group_name_H-M   'P 1'
#
loop_
_entity.id
_entity.type
_entity.pdbx_description
1 polymer ?
#
loop_
_entity_poly.entity_id
_entity_poly.type
_entity_poly.pdbx_seq_one_letter_code
_entity_poly.pdbx_strand_id
1 'polypeptide(L)' 'MPNARATCPSCQGEKLPSHYLCLTCWRKIPEATRKALNRRDAAAFRRLSDLREQLRRNVPLNEIQVTP' A
#
# COMPACT_ATOMS: atom_id res chain seq x y z
N MET A 1 18.58 6.51 16.84
CA MET A 1 18.14 6.42 15.44
C MET A 1 16.65 6.73 15.40
N PRO A 2 16.12 7.62 14.54
CA PRO A 2 14.69 7.88 14.53
C PRO A 2 13.98 6.64 14.00
N ASN A 3 13.35 5.89 14.91
CA ASN A 3 12.32 4.90 14.59
C ASN A 3 11.13 5.70 14.06
N ALA A 4 11.19 6.12 12.79
CA ALA A 4 10.09 6.81 12.15
C ALA A 4 8.87 5.88 12.25
N ARG A 5 7.94 6.19 13.16
CA ARG A 5 6.61 5.57 13.20
C ARG A 5 6.09 5.69 11.78
N ALA A 6 6.13 4.58 11.05
CA ALA A 6 5.89 4.61 9.63
C ALA A 6 4.39 4.86 9.48
N THR A 7 4.02 6.09 9.20
CA THR A 7 2.61 6.47 9.07
C THR A 7 2.06 5.92 7.77
N CYS A 8 0.83 5.46 7.82
CA CYS A 8 0.13 4.98 6.65
C CYS A 8 -0.15 6.16 5.72
N PRO A 9 0.33 6.16 4.46
CA PRO A 9 0.07 7.27 3.54
C PRO A 9 -1.41 7.49 3.22
N SER A 10 -2.29 6.52 3.51
CA SER A 10 -3.73 6.63 3.26
C SER A 10 -4.51 7.23 4.43
N CYS A 11 -4.29 6.73 5.65
CA CYS A 11 -5.06 7.14 6.83
C CYS A 11 -4.23 7.88 7.88
N GLN A 12 -2.94 8.09 7.63
CA GLN A 12 -1.94 8.64 8.55
C GLN A 12 -1.79 7.87 9.88
N GLY A 13 -2.47 6.74 10.03
CA GLY A 13 -2.37 5.87 11.21
C GLY A 13 -1.04 5.13 11.30
N GLU A 14 -0.78 4.52 12.44
CA GLU A 14 0.46 3.78 12.68
C GLU A 14 0.53 2.53 11.82
N LYS A 15 1.66 2.33 11.15
CA LYS A 15 1.96 1.14 10.36
C LYS A 15 3.25 0.49 10.87
N LEU A 16 3.32 -0.82 10.71
CA LEU A 16 4.53 -1.59 10.98
C LEU A 16 5.61 -1.25 9.94
N PRO A 17 6.89 -1.12 10.33
CA PRO A 17 7.96 -0.71 9.43
C PRO A 17 8.11 -1.61 8.19
N SER A 18 7.78 -2.89 8.30
CA SER A 18 7.84 -3.87 7.20
C SER A 18 6.58 -3.94 6.33
N HIS A 19 5.52 -3.18 6.64
CA HIS A 19 4.29 -3.19 5.87
C HIS A 19 4.19 -1.95 4.98
N TYR A 20 3.63 -2.08 3.77
CA TYR A 20 3.40 -0.94 2.87
C TYR A 20 2.33 0.02 3.42
N LEU A 21 1.29 -0.54 4.05
CA LEU A 21 0.14 0.16 4.64
C LEU A 21 -0.14 -0.37 6.05
N CYS A 22 -0.95 0.34 6.84
CA CYS A 22 -1.43 -0.22 8.11
C CYS A 22 -2.37 -1.41 7.86
N LEU A 23 -2.54 -2.29 8.85
CA LEU A 23 -3.37 -3.50 8.74
C LEU A 23 -4.81 -3.17 8.33
N THR A 24 -5.37 -2.07 8.84
CA THR A 24 -6.73 -1.61 8.50
C THR A 24 -6.85 -1.22 7.04
N CYS A 25 -5.92 -0.39 6.53
CA CYS A 25 -5.91 0.01 5.13
C CYS A 25 -5.62 -1.17 4.21
N TRP A 26 -4.75 -2.08 4.62
CA TRP A 26 -4.47 -3.31 3.89
C TRP A 26 -5.73 -4.17 3.72
N ARG A 27 -6.56 -4.30 4.76
CA ARG A 27 -7.84 -5.05 4.69
C ARG A 27 -8.90 -4.38 3.80
N LYS A 28 -8.84 -3.06 3.60
CA LYS A 28 -9.75 -2.33 2.70
C LYS A 28 -9.42 -2.52 1.22
N ILE A 29 -8.19 -2.94 0.91
CA ILE A 29 -7.76 -3.17 -0.47
C ILE A 29 -8.36 -4.49 -0.99
N PRO A 30 -8.86 -4.51 -2.24
CA PRO A 30 -9.38 -5.73 -2.86
C PRO A 30 -8.35 -6.87 -2.82
N GLU A 31 -8.82 -8.10 -2.63
CA GLU A 31 -7.95 -9.27 -2.48
C GLU A 31 -7.03 -9.48 -3.70
N ALA A 32 -7.53 -9.20 -4.91
CA ALA A 32 -6.73 -9.24 -6.14
C ALA A 32 -5.51 -8.31 -6.06
N THR A 33 -5.71 -7.06 -5.65
CA THR A 33 -4.65 -6.07 -5.45
C THR A 33 -3.69 -6.50 -4.33
N ARG A 34 -4.20 -7.06 -3.22
CA ARG A 34 -3.35 -7.63 -2.15
C ARG A 34 -2.47 -8.77 -2.66
N LYS A 35 -3.00 -9.68 -3.48
CA LYS A 35 -2.23 -10.78 -4.09
C LYS A 35 -1.16 -10.25 -5.05
N ALA A 36 -1.50 -9.26 -5.87
CA ALA A 36 -0.55 -8.62 -6.79
C ALA A 36 0.60 -7.89 -6.06
N LEU A 37 0.31 -7.24 -4.93
CA LEU A 37 1.31 -6.58 -4.08
C LEU A 37 2.17 -7.55 -3.26
N ASN A 38 1.62 -8.71 -2.88
CA ASN A 38 2.40 -9.76 -2.21
C ASN A 38 3.39 -10.47 -3.15
N ARG A 39 3.12 -10.42 -4.46
CA ARG A 39 3.95 -11.06 -5.46
C ARG A 39 5.26 -10.26 -5.65
N ARG A 40 6.37 -10.83 -5.21
CA ARG A 40 7.72 -10.27 -5.33
C ARG A 40 8.32 -10.59 -6.69
N ASP A 41 7.83 -9.90 -7.73
CA ASP A 41 8.44 -9.95 -9.08
C ASP A 41 9.26 -8.67 -9.33
N ALA A 42 9.98 -8.63 -10.46
CA ALA A 42 10.63 -7.41 -10.94
C ALA A 42 9.66 -6.21 -11.10
N ALA A 43 8.36 -6.48 -11.28
CA ALA A 43 7.30 -5.47 -11.35
C ALA A 43 6.81 -4.97 -9.98
N ALA A 44 7.25 -5.55 -8.86
CA ALA A 44 6.78 -5.18 -7.52
C ALA A 44 7.03 -3.70 -7.19
N PHE A 45 8.18 -3.15 -7.60
CA PHE A 45 8.48 -1.73 -7.44
C PHE A 45 7.54 -0.83 -8.25
N ARG A 46 7.12 -1.27 -9.44
CA ARG A 46 6.18 -0.53 -10.29
C ARG A 46 4.79 -0.50 -9.67
N ARG A 47 4.30 -1.66 -9.18
CA ARG A 47 3.02 -1.77 -8.44
C ARG A 47 3.01 -0.92 -7.18
N LEU A 48 4.13 -0.88 -6.44
CA LEU A 48 4.26 -0.03 -5.26
C LEU A 48 4.26 1.47 -5.61
N SER A 49 4.92 1.85 -6.70
CA SER A 49 4.94 3.23 -7.18
C SER A 49 3.54 3.69 -7.60
N ASP A 50 2.82 2.81 -8.31
CA ASP A 50 1.44 3.03 -8.74
C ASP A 50 0.50 3.18 -7.54
N LEU A 51 0.59 2.26 -6.56
CA LEU A 51 -0.12 2.37 -5.28
C LEU A 51 0.16 3.71 -4.59
N ARG A 52 1.44 4.13 -4.50
CA ARG A 52 1.81 5.41 -3.86
C ARG A 52 1.28 6.62 -4.64
N GLU A 53 1.17 6.52 -5.95
CA GLU A 53 0.58 7.57 -6.77
C GLU A 53 -0.94 7.67 -6.59
N GLN A 54 -1.65 6.54 -6.64
CA GLN A 54 -3.09 6.50 -6.35
C GLN A 54 -3.41 7.03 -4.95
N LEU A 55 -2.59 6.69 -3.96
CA LEU A 55 -2.70 7.25 -2.61
C LEU A 55 -2.45 8.75 -2.56
N ARG A 56 -1.45 9.27 -3.30
CA ARG A 56 -1.23 10.72 -3.43
C ARG A 56 -2.42 11.41 -4.10
N ARG A 57 -3.12 10.74 -5.01
CA ARG A 57 -4.34 11.22 -5.66
C ARG A 57 -5.60 11.08 -4.80
N ASN A 58 -5.47 10.67 -3.53
CA ASN A 58 -6.58 10.40 -2.61
C ASN A 58 -7.58 9.36 -3.14
N VAL A 59 -7.14 8.41 -3.98
CA VAL A 59 -7.97 7.31 -4.44
C VAL A 59 -8.34 6.44 -3.24
N PRO A 60 -9.64 6.11 -3.05
CA PRO A 60 -10.06 5.30 -1.93
C PRO A 60 -9.52 3.87 -2.10
N LEU A 61 -9.08 3.27 -1.00
CA LEU A 61 -8.36 1.97 -0.98
C LEU A 61 -9.14 0.81 -1.63
N ASN A 62 -10.47 0.87 -1.64
CA ASN A 62 -11.34 -0.13 -2.28
C ASN A 62 -11.32 -0.04 -3.82
N GLU A 63 -11.02 1.13 -4.38
CA GLU A 63 -10.91 1.39 -5.81
C GLU A 63 -9.47 1.23 -6.32
N ILE A 64 -8.50 1.09 -5.41
CA ILE A 64 -7.12 0.86 -5.80
C ILE A 64 -6.98 -0.51 -6.48
N GLN A 65 -6.68 -0.43 -7.77
CA GLN A 65 -6.35 -1.57 -8.60
C GLN A 65 -4.89 -1.44 -9.02
N VAL A 66 -4.08 -2.45 -8.68
CA VAL A 66 -2.75 -2.61 -9.27
C VAL A 66 -2.81 -3.80 -10.21
N THR A 67 -2.58 -3.55 -11.49
CA THR A 67 -2.48 -4.60 -12.48
C THR A 67 -1.10 -5.27 -12.41
N PRO A 68 -1.03 -6.60 -12.62
CA PRO A 68 0.20 -7.35 -12.56
C PRO A 68 1.21 -6.93 -13.63
#